data_AF-A0A3A8KR41-F1
#
_entry.id   AF-A0A3A8KR41-F1
#
_cell.length_a   1.000
_cell.length_b   1.000
_cell.length_c   1.000
_cell.angle_alpha   90.00
_cell.angle_beta   90.00
_cell.angle_gamma   90.00
#
_symmetry.space_group_name_H-M   'P 1'
#
loop_
_entity.id
_entity.type
_entity.pdbx_description
1 polymer ?
#
loop_
_entity_poly.entity_id
_entity_poly.type
_entity_poly.pdbx_seq_one_letter_code
_entity_poly.pdbx_strand_id
1 'polypeptide(L)'
;MKLERHVGGLSVARKVNYLRARGWREDTGGWSNERFRPVSIQRAIHHQLTDDLSRALCGLGWQVVGYSPRGYVQLRDGEQGAPCSLPKALRIQARRERRPVAELTYVLFLAALLEVEGGAPT
;
A
#
# COMPACT_ATOMS: atom_id res chain seq x y z
N MET A 1 -9.53 -10.72 -3.56
CA MET A 1 -9.94 -9.48 -2.87
C MET A 1 -9.26 -8.31 -3.57
N LYS A 2 -9.99 -7.39 -4.20
CA LYS A 2 -9.38 -6.21 -4.86
C LYS A 2 -9.24 -5.10 -3.81
N LEU A 3 -8.00 -4.77 -3.43
CA LEU A 3 -7.69 -3.73 -2.43
C LEU A 3 -8.35 -2.39 -2.81
N GLU A 4 -8.32 -2.06 -4.10
CA GLU A 4 -8.96 -0.88 -4.71
C GLU A 4 -10.44 -0.69 -4.34
N ARG A 5 -11.19 -1.77 -4.08
CA ARG A 5 -12.61 -1.68 -3.70
C ARG A 5 -12.82 -1.14 -2.28
N HIS A 6 -11.84 -1.32 -1.41
CA HIS A 6 -11.91 -0.90 0.00
C HIS A 6 -11.44 0.56 0.19
N VAL A 7 -10.87 1.14 -0.86
CA VAL A 7 -10.29 2.49 -0.87
C VAL A 7 -11.19 3.47 -1.64
N GLY A 8 -12.47 3.14 -1.76
CA GLY A 8 -13.51 4.08 -2.17
C GLY A 8 -13.36 4.61 -3.60
N GLY A 9 -13.42 3.74 -4.61
CA GLY A 9 -13.82 4.08 -5.98
C GLY A 9 -13.31 5.42 -6.51
N LEU A 10 -12.02 5.72 -6.33
CA LEU A 10 -11.47 7.05 -6.60
C LEU A 10 -11.72 7.47 -8.07
N SER A 11 -12.14 8.73 -8.26
CA SER A 11 -12.16 9.35 -9.59
C SER A 11 -10.77 9.31 -10.21
N VAL A 12 -10.68 9.42 -11.54
CA VAL A 12 -9.38 9.44 -12.23
C VAL A 12 -8.48 10.56 -11.69
N ALA A 13 -9.02 11.75 -11.48
CA ALA A 13 -8.28 12.87 -10.89
C ALA A 13 -7.74 12.57 -9.49
N ARG A 14 -8.54 11.92 -8.62
CA ARG A 14 -8.07 11.53 -7.27
C ARG A 14 -6.98 10.48 -7.32
N LYS A 15 -7.06 9.52 -8.25
CA LYS A 15 -6.02 8.51 -8.47
C LYS A 15 -4.70 9.14 -8.93
N VAL A 16 -4.79 10.08 -9.87
CA VAL A 16 -3.65 10.86 -10.36
C VAL A 16 -2.98 11.63 -9.22
N ASN A 17 -3.76 12.36 -8.43
CA ASN A 17 -3.23 13.11 -7.30
C ASN A 17 -2.60 12.20 -6.24
N TYR A 18 -3.27 11.09 -5.91
CA TYR A 18 -2.76 10.08 -4.98
C TYR A 18 -1.39 9.54 -5.41
N LEU A 19 -1.23 9.21 -6.69
CA LEU A 19 0.03 8.70 -7.25
C LEU A 19 1.12 9.79 -7.25
N ARG A 20 0.80 11.00 -7.73
CA ARG A 20 1.77 12.12 -7.79
C ARG A 20 2.28 12.52 -6.41
N ALA A 21 1.42 12.53 -5.40
CA ALA A 21 1.81 12.80 -4.01
C ALA A 21 2.84 11.79 -3.47
N ARG A 22 3.02 10.64 -4.15
CA ARG A 22 3.95 9.57 -3.78
C ARG A 22 5.07 9.40 -4.80
N GLY A 23 5.36 10.45 -5.55
CA GLY A 23 6.49 10.51 -6.47
C GLY A 23 6.29 9.76 -7.79
N TRP A 24 5.08 9.26 -8.07
CA TRP A 24 4.81 8.69 -9.39
C TRP A 24 4.69 9.78 -10.45
N ARG A 25 5.21 9.48 -11.63
CA ARG A 25 5.17 10.35 -12.80
C ARG A 25 4.48 9.62 -13.94
N GLU A 26 3.67 10.36 -14.67
CA GLU A 26 3.06 9.91 -15.91
C GLU A 26 3.94 10.36 -17.08
N ASP A 27 4.26 9.43 -17.96
CA ASP A 27 5.00 9.68 -19.20
C ASP A 27 4.35 8.90 -20.35
N THR A 28 4.86 9.02 -21.59
CA THR A 28 4.32 8.36 -22.78
C THR A 28 4.21 6.83 -22.65
N GLY A 29 5.00 6.22 -21.78
CA GLY A 29 4.97 4.78 -21.49
C GLY A 29 4.02 4.35 -20.36
N GLY A 30 3.34 5.29 -19.69
CA GLY A 30 2.50 5.06 -18.52
C GLY A 30 3.07 5.66 -17.23
N TRP A 31 2.66 5.09 -16.10
CA TRP A 31 2.99 5.57 -14.76
C TRP A 31 4.21 4.84 -14.20
N SER A 32 5.20 5.58 -13.73
CA SER A 32 6.44 5.04 -13.14
C SER A 32 6.86 5.80 -11.89
N ASN A 33 7.77 5.22 -11.11
CA ASN A 33 8.49 5.90 -10.03
C ASN A 33 9.91 5.31 -9.94
N GLU A 34 10.69 5.69 -8.93
CA GLU A 34 12.07 5.20 -8.74
C GLU A 34 12.18 3.67 -8.67
N ARG A 35 11.10 2.99 -8.27
CA ARG A 35 11.07 1.55 -8.05
C ARG A 35 10.50 0.76 -9.21
N PHE A 36 9.49 1.29 -9.90
CA PHE A 36 8.72 0.56 -10.90
C PHE A 36 8.83 1.20 -12.28
N ARG A 37 9.13 0.37 -13.28
CA ARG A 37 9.05 0.73 -14.70
C ARG A 37 7.63 1.19 -15.06
N PRO A 38 7.45 1.91 -16.19
CA PRO A 38 6.13 2.37 -16.62
C PRO A 38 5.09 1.25 -16.67
N VAL A 39 3.95 1.48 -16.03
CA VAL A 39 2.80 0.58 -15.95
C VAL A 39 1.49 1.35 -16.15
N SER A 40 0.38 0.64 -16.37
CA SER A 40 -0.94 1.28 -16.40
C SER A 40 -1.27 1.95 -15.06
N ILE A 41 -2.12 2.99 -15.08
CA ILE A 41 -2.56 3.68 -13.86
C ILE A 41 -3.15 2.71 -12.81
N GLN A 42 -3.87 1.68 -13.25
CA GLN A 42 -4.41 0.65 -12.35
C GLN A 42 -3.30 -0.12 -11.63
N ARG A 43 -2.23 -0.49 -12.34
CA ARG A 43 -1.08 -1.15 -11.75
C ARG A 43 -0.30 -0.23 -10.82
N ALA A 44 -0.11 1.03 -11.20
CA ALA A 44 0.53 2.02 -10.33
C ALA A 44 -0.21 2.18 -9.01
N ILE A 45 -1.55 2.30 -9.05
CA ILE A 45 -2.40 2.35 -7.85
C ILE A 45 -2.23 1.07 -7.02
N HIS A 46 -2.27 -0.10 -7.67
CA HIS A 46 -2.09 -1.36 -6.98
C HIS A 46 -0.73 -1.46 -6.27
N HIS A 47 0.34 -1.07 -6.95
CA HIS A 47 1.71 -1.06 -6.41
C HIS A 47 1.79 -0.12 -5.22
N GLN A 48 1.26 1.09 -5.37
CA GLN A 48 1.32 2.08 -4.32
C GLN A 48 0.46 1.74 -3.10
N LEU A 49 -0.75 1.23 -3.29
CA LEU A 49 -1.58 0.74 -2.19
C LEU A 49 -0.90 -0.42 -1.45
N THR A 50 -0.23 -1.30 -2.18
CA THR A 50 0.52 -2.41 -1.57
C THR A 50 1.66 -1.88 -0.71
N ASP A 51 2.38 -0.86 -1.21
CA ASP A 51 3.47 -0.22 -0.49
C ASP A 51 2.98 0.50 0.78
N ASP A 52 1.98 1.39 0.64
CA ASP A 52 1.38 2.13 1.76
C ASP A 52 0.90 1.20 2.88
N LEU A 53 0.11 0.17 2.53
CA LEU A 53 -0.41 -0.78 3.52
C LEU A 53 0.70 -1.60 4.17
N SER A 54 1.75 -1.94 3.41
CA SER A 54 2.89 -2.68 3.97
C SER A 54 3.70 -1.82 4.95
N ARG A 55 3.92 -0.53 4.65
CA ARG A 55 4.59 0.42 5.54
C ARG A 55 3.79 0.67 6.81
N ALA A 56 2.49 0.86 6.68
CA ALA A 56 1.60 1.03 7.83
C ALA A 56 1.61 -0.21 8.74
N LEU A 57 1.65 -1.42 8.17
CA LEU A 57 1.83 -2.66 8.94
C LEU A 57 3.21 -2.73 9.60
N CYS A 58 4.27 -2.19 9.01
CA CYS A 58 5.58 -2.14 9.65
C CYS A 58 5.54 -1.33 10.96
N GLY A 59 4.76 -0.24 11.02
CA GLY A 59 4.49 0.50 12.26
C GLY A 59 3.79 -0.32 13.35
N LEU A 60 3.23 -1.49 12.99
CA LEU A 60 2.58 -2.44 13.90
C LEU A 60 3.43 -3.70 14.16
N GLY A 61 4.73 -3.66 13.85
CA GLY A 61 5.67 -4.75 14.14
C GLY A 61 5.81 -5.80 13.03
N TRP A 62 5.21 -5.56 11.85
CA TRP A 62 5.48 -6.39 10.68
C TRP A 62 6.80 -5.97 10.01
N GLN A 63 7.37 -6.86 9.21
CA GLN A 63 8.56 -6.58 8.42
C GLN A 63 8.35 -6.97 6.96
N VAL A 64 8.76 -6.09 6.06
CA VAL A 64 8.83 -6.38 4.62
C VAL A 64 10.01 -7.29 4.35
N VAL A 65 9.73 -8.44 3.74
CA VAL A 65 10.74 -9.39 3.26
C VAL A 65 11.19 -9.05 1.85
N GLY A 66 10.26 -8.61 1.01
CA GLY A 66 10.56 -8.25 -0.37
C GLY A 66 9.31 -8.00 -1.21
N TYR A 67 9.53 -7.53 -2.43
CA TYR A 67 8.47 -7.26 -3.40
C TYR A 67 8.72 -8.04 -4.66
N SER A 68 7.66 -8.57 -5.24
CA SER A 68 7.69 -9.17 -6.56
C SER A 68 7.70 -8.10 -7.66
N PRO A 69 8.19 -8.41 -8.88
CA PRO A 69 8.08 -7.53 -10.03
C PRO A 69 6.62 -7.16 -10.41
N ARG A 70 5.65 -7.97 -9.96
CA ARG A 70 4.22 -7.72 -10.16
C ARG A 70 3.62 -6.75 -9.14
N GLY A 71 4.41 -6.32 -8.14
CA GLY A 71 4.01 -5.38 -7.10
C GLY A 71 3.34 -5.98 -5.88
N TYR A 72 3.35 -7.32 -5.74
CA TYR A 72 3.00 -7.97 -4.48
C TYR A 72 4.13 -7.87 -3.47
N VAL A 73 3.79 -7.71 -2.20
CA VAL A 73 4.73 -7.71 -1.07
C VAL A 73 4.62 -9.00 -0.26
N GLN A 74 5.76 -9.48 0.21
CA GLN A 74 5.88 -10.53 1.20
C GLN A 74 6.26 -9.90 2.55
N LEU A 75 5.53 -10.25 3.59
CA LEU A 75 5.66 -9.71 4.94
C LEU A 75 5.92 -10.85 5.92
N ARG A 76 6.56 -10.56 7.05
CA ARG A 76 6.64 -11.44 8.20
C ARG A 76 6.28 -10.69 9.47
N ASP A 77 5.87 -11.43 10.48
CA ASP A 77 5.48 -10.92 11.77
C ASP A 77 6.67 -10.99 12.73
N GLY A 78 7.24 -9.83 13.09
CA GLY A 78 8.55 -9.76 13.74
C GLY A 78 9.67 -10.45 12.93
N GLU A 79 10.78 -10.76 13.60
CA GLU A 79 11.97 -11.32 12.92
C GLU A 79 11.83 -12.81 12.58
N GLN A 80 11.05 -13.55 13.38
CA GLN A 80 10.96 -15.02 13.35
C GLN A 80 9.67 -15.55 12.71
N GLY A 81 8.70 -14.69 12.40
CA GLY A 81 7.45 -15.11 11.78
C GLY A 81 7.64 -15.68 10.37
N ALA A 82 6.81 -16.67 10.02
CA ALA A 82 6.81 -17.22 8.67
C ALA A 82 6.39 -16.15 7.63
N PRO A 83 7.12 -16.00 6.52
CA PRO A 83 6.74 -15.06 5.47
C PRO A 83 5.36 -15.36 4.88
N CYS A 84 4.55 -14.33 4.68
CA CYS A 84 3.21 -14.42 4.14
C CYS A 84 2.87 -13.22 3.23
N SER A 85 1.72 -13.30 2.55
CA SER A 85 1.25 -12.22 1.66
C SER A 85 0.56 -11.10 2.44
N LEU A 86 0.51 -9.89 1.88
CA LEU A 86 -0.24 -8.76 2.46
C LEU A 86 -1.68 -9.10 2.87
N PRO A 87 -2.50 -9.77 2.04
CA PRO A 87 -3.85 -10.17 2.47
C PRO A 87 -3.85 -11.11 3.67
N LYS A 88 -2.82 -11.94 3.87
CA LYS A 88 -2.71 -12.80 5.05
C LYS A 88 -2.28 -11.98 6.27
N ALA A 89 -1.31 -11.09 6.12
CA ALA A 89 -0.87 -10.19 7.20
C ALA A 89 -2.02 -9.33 7.72
N LEU A 90 -2.79 -8.69 6.82
CA LEU A 90 -3.98 -7.90 7.18
C LEU A 90 -5.02 -8.71 7.97
N ARG A 91 -5.26 -9.97 7.60
CA ARG A 91 -6.19 -10.84 8.35
C ARG A 91 -5.68 -11.18 9.75
N ILE A 92 -4.38 -11.44 9.88
CA ILE A 92 -3.76 -11.73 11.18
C ILE A 92 -3.86 -10.49 12.07
N GLN A 93 -3.47 -9.32 11.55
CA GLN A 93 -3.53 -8.06 12.28
C GLN A 93 -4.96 -7.70 12.69
N ALA A 94 -5.93 -7.82 11.78
CA ALA A 94 -7.34 -7.56 12.07
C ALA A 94 -7.87 -8.46 13.20
N ARG A 95 -7.44 -9.73 13.24
CA ARG A 95 -7.77 -10.66 14.32
C ARG A 95 -7.16 -10.25 15.66
N ARG A 96 -5.91 -9.76 15.67
CA ARG A 96 -5.24 -9.24 16.89
C ARG A 96 -6.00 -8.06 17.47
N GLU A 97 -6.44 -7.16 16.60
CA GLU A 97 -7.17 -5.94 16.97
C GLU A 97 -8.68 -6.16 17.13
N ARG A 98 -9.15 -7.40 16.96
CA ARG A 98 -10.57 -7.79 17.06
C ARG A 98 -11.51 -6.91 16.22
N ARG A 99 -11.10 -6.57 15.00
CA ARG A 99 -11.88 -5.74 14.06
C ARG A 99 -11.98 -6.36 12.66
N PRO A 100 -12.97 -5.95 11.84
CA PRO A 100 -13.06 -6.38 10.46
C PRO A 100 -11.83 -6.01 9.63
N VAL A 101 -11.45 -6.88 8.70
CA VAL A 101 -10.29 -6.67 7.80
C VAL A 101 -10.48 -5.41 6.95
N ALA A 102 -11.69 -5.15 6.48
CA ALA A 102 -12.01 -3.97 5.69
C ALA A 102 -11.78 -2.68 6.48
N GLU A 103 -12.21 -2.65 7.74
CA GLU A 103 -12.01 -1.53 8.64
C GLU A 103 -10.53 -1.28 8.92
N LEU A 104 -9.78 -2.33 9.29
CA LEU A 104 -8.32 -2.21 9.47
C LEU A 104 -7.65 -1.69 8.19
N THR A 105 -7.98 -2.26 7.03
CA THR A 105 -7.36 -1.85 5.75
C THR A 105 -7.63 -0.37 5.46
N TYR A 106 -8.83 0.10 5.76
CA TYR A 106 -9.19 1.52 5.58
C TYR A 106 -8.43 2.43 6.55
N VAL A 107 -8.32 2.05 7.83
CA VAL A 107 -7.56 2.80 8.83
C VAL A 107 -6.08 2.90 8.44
N LEU A 108 -5.46 1.79 8.03
CA LEU A 108 -4.06 1.78 7.58
C LEU A 108 -3.85 2.64 6.33
N PHE A 109 -4.80 2.61 5.41
CA PHE A 109 -4.78 3.47 4.23
C PHE A 109 -4.86 4.97 4.60
N LEU A 110 -5.76 5.34 5.51
CA LEU A 110 -5.89 6.73 5.97
C LEU A 110 -4.63 7.20 6.71
N ALA A 111 -4.03 6.36 7.56
CA ALA A 111 -2.78 6.67 8.23
C ALA A 111 -1.67 6.99 7.21
N ALA A 112 -1.52 6.15 6.18
CA ALA A 112 -0.54 6.38 5.10
C ALA A 112 -0.85 7.61 4.23
N LEU A 113 -2.11 8.04 4.13
CA LEU A 113 -2.44 9.33 3.50
C LEU A 113 -1.97 10.51 4.35
N LEU A 114 -2.26 10.48 5.66
CA LEU A 114 -1.91 11.55 6.58
C LEU A 114 -0.40 11.73 6.77
N GLU A 115 0.37 10.64 6.75
CA GLU A 115 1.84 10.72 6.81
C GLU A 115 2.43 11.49 5.62
N VAL A 116 1.83 11.37 4.44
CA VAL A 116 2.27 12.09 3.23
C VAL A 116 1.89 13.57 3.32
N GLU A 117 0.74 13.91 3.90
CA GLU A 117 0.28 15.29 4.06
C GLU A 117 0.97 16.03 5.22
N GLY A 118 1.36 15.30 6.28
CA GLY A 118 2.05 15.82 7.45
C GLY A 118 3.56 16.01 7.28
N GLY A 119 4.12 15.61 6.14
CA GLY A 119 5.51 15.81 5.77
C GLY A 119 5.83 17.26 5.39
N ALA A 120 5.73 18.18 6.36
CA ALA A 120 6.48 19.43 6.28
C ALA A 120 7.98 19.08 6.39
N PRO A 121 8.85 19.60 5.50
CA PRO A 121 10.27 19.37 5.63
C PRO A 121 10.75 20.02 6.94
N THR A 122 11.49 19.27 7.74
CA THR A 122 12.44 19.85 8.69
C THR A 122 13.78 20.01 8.00
#